data_AF-A0A7V6DZC5-F1
#
_entry.id   AF-A0A7V6DZC5-F1
#
_cell.length_a   1.000
_cell.length_b   1.000
_cell.length_c   1.000
_cell.angle_alpha   90.00
_cell.angle_beta   90.00
_cell.angle_gamma   90.00
#
_symmetry.space_group_name_H-M   'P 1'
#
loop_
_entity.id
_entity.type
_entity.pdbx_description
1 polymer ?
#
loop_
_entity_poly.entity_id
_entity_poly.type
_entity_poly.pdbx_seq_one_letter_code
_entity_poly.pdbx_strand_id
1 'polypeptide(L)' 'MNLKISSVHFDADKKLLDLIEKKIQKLEHYYSGLIGAEVKLKINNDHEKENKVVEVRLEVPGNDL' A
#
# COMPACT_ATOMS: atom_id res chain seq x y z
N MET A 1 -9.27 1.27 10.77
CA MET A 1 -8.20 0.66 9.96
C MET A 1 -6.90 1.43 10.15
N ASN A 2 -5.80 0.74 10.48
CA ASN A 2 -4.47 1.37 10.54
C ASN A 2 -3.81 1.31 9.17
N LEU A 3 -3.73 2.44 8.46
CA LEU A 3 -3.03 2.54 7.17
C LEU A 3 -1.61 3.04 7.40
N LYS A 4 -0.61 2.22 7.07
CA LYS A 4 0.80 2.61 7.07
C LYS A 4 1.32 2.64 5.64
N ILE A 5 1.77 3.80 5.19
CA ILE A 5 2.42 3.95 3.89
C ILE A 5 3.90 4.23 4.13
N SER A 6 4.77 3.49 3.45
CA SER A 6 6.22 3.69 3.56
C SER A 6 6.84 3.61 2.17
N SER A 7 7.51 4.68 1.76
CA SER A 7 8.32 4.71 0.55
C SER A 7 9.79 4.53 0.88
N VAL A 8 10.47 3.65 0.14
CA VAL A 8 11.89 3.35 0.27
C VAL A 8 12.58 3.72 -1.02
N HIS A 9 13.67 4.47 -0.93
CA HIS A 9 14.48 4.97 -2.06
C HIS A 9 13.78 5.99 -3.00
N PHE A 10 12.58 6.46 -2.68
CA PHE A 10 11.94 7.56 -3.41
C PHE A 10 10.98 8.36 -2.54
N ASP A 11 10.68 9.57 -3.00
CA ASP A 11 9.68 10.45 -2.40
C ASP A 11 8.32 10.19 -3.05
N ALA A 12 7.34 9.78 -2.24
CA ALA A 12 6.01 9.49 -2.74
C ALA A 12 5.21 10.79 -2.89
N ASP A 13 4.92 11.18 -4.13
CA ASP A 13 4.05 12.33 -4.42
C ASP A 13 2.70 12.22 -3.70
N LYS A 14 2.18 13.36 -3.24
CA LYS A 14 0.85 13.44 -2.61
C LYS A 14 -0.26 12.81 -3.46
N LYS A 15 -0.19 12.95 -4.80
CA LYS A 15 -1.16 12.32 -5.72
C LYS A 15 -1.12 10.80 -5.63
N LEU A 16 0.06 10.21 -5.45
CA LEU A 16 0.24 8.77 -5.33
C LEU A 16 -0.34 8.28 -4.00
N LEU A 17 -0.06 9.00 -2.91
CA LEU A 17 -0.60 8.72 -1.58
C LEU A 17 -2.14 8.76 -1.58
N ASP A 18 -2.75 9.79 -2.17
CA ASP A 18 -4.21 9.92 -2.30
C ASP A 18 -4.83 8.77 -3.11
N LEU A 19 -4.14 8.32 -4.17
CA LEU A 19 -4.58 7.21 -5.00
C LEU A 19 -4.56 5.89 -4.24
N ILE A 20 -3.52 5.66 -3.43
CA ILE A 20 -3.38 4.49 -2.56
C ILE A 20 -4.48 4.52 -1.49
N GLU A 21 -4.67 5.66 -0.81
CA GLU A 21 -5.69 5.83 0.22
C GLU A 21 -7.09 5.55 -0.32
N LYS A 22 -7.44 6.11 -1.49
CA LYS A 22 -8.73 5.82 -2.17
C LYS A 22 -8.92 4.34 -2.52
N LYS A 23 -7.86 3.66 -2.96
CA LYS A 23 -7.92 2.22 -3.27
C LYS A 23 -8.14 1.40 -1.99
N ILE A 24 -7.45 1.75 -0.91
CA ILE A 24 -7.59 1.09 0.39
C ILE A 24 -8.98 1.33 0.99
N GLN A 25 -9.51 2.56 0.94
CA GLN A 25 -10.88 2.85 1.38
C GLN A 25 -11.92 2.05 0.59
N LYS A 26 -11.74 1.92 -0.73
CA LYS A 26 -12.60 1.03 -1.51
C LYS A 26 -12.51 -0.41 -1.01
N LEU A 27 -11.32 -0.91 -0.73
CA LEU A 27 -11.12 -2.25 -0.18
C LEU A 27 -11.82 -2.42 1.18
N GLU A 28 -11.73 -1.42 2.06
CA GLU A 28 -12.42 -1.38 3.35
C GLU A 28 -13.94 -1.51 3.19
N HIS A 29 -14.52 -0.81 2.21
CA HIS A 29 -15.95 -0.93 1.88
C HIS A 29 -16.38 -2.33 1.45
N TYR A 30 -15.50 -3.11 0.80
CA TYR A 30 -15.79 -4.49 0.40
C TYR A 30 -15.45 -5.51 1.49
N TYR A 31 -14.55 -5.17 2.40
CA TYR A 31 -14.05 -6.07 3.44
C TYR A 31 -14.18 -5.42 4.82
N SER A 32 -15.34 -5.65 5.45
CA SER A 32 -15.69 -5.10 6.77
C SER A 32 -14.80 -5.59 7.93
N GLY A 33 -13.83 -6.45 7.66
CA GLY A 33 -12.86 -7.00 8.60
C GLY A 33 -11.43 -6.48 8.38
N LEU A 34 -11.18 -5.36 7.73
CA LEU A 34 -9.80 -4.85 7.64
C LEU A 34 -9.37 -4.15 8.93
N ILE A 35 -8.44 -4.76 9.67
CA ILE A 35 -7.85 -4.17 10.90
C ILE A 35 -6.77 -3.15 10.51
N GLY A 36 -5.97 -3.49 9.51
CA GLY A 36 -4.83 -2.71 9.07
C GLY A 36 -4.48 -2.95 7.60
N ALA A 37 -3.77 -1.99 7.02
CA ALA A 37 -3.11 -2.15 5.74
C ALA A 37 -1.73 -1.50 5.78
N GLU A 38 -0.73 -2.23 5.33
CA GLU A 38 0.64 -1.74 5.19
C GLU A 38 1.02 -1.72 3.72
N VAL A 39 1.27 -0.52 3.18
CA VAL A 39 1.67 -0.29 1.80
C VAL A 39 3.13 0.13 1.77
N LYS A 40 3.99 -0.73 1.21
CA LYS A 40 5.40 -0.45 1.00
C LYS A 40 5.64 -0.19 -0.48
N LEU A 41 6.17 0.99 -0.76
CA LEU A 41 6.60 1.36 -2.10
C LEU A 41 8.12 1.29 -2.13
N LYS A 42 8.68 0.52 -3.04
CA LYS A 42 10.13 0.36 -3.22
C LYS A 42 10.49 0.63 -4.67
N ILE A 43 11.61 1.28 -4.88
CA ILE A 43 12.25 1.33 -6.20
C ILE A 43 13.38 0.32 -6.20
N ASN A 44 13.33 -0.66 -7.11
CA ASN A 44 14.46 -1.54 -7.38
C ASN A 44 15.47 -0.80 -8.26
N ASN A 45 16.75 -1.09 -8.04
CA ASN A 45 17.84 -0.44 -8.76
C ASN A 45 18.09 -1.11 -10.13
N ASP A 46 17.02 -1.57 -10.78
CA ASP A 46 17.08 -2.09 -12.14
C ASP A 46 16.96 -0.91 -13.09
N HIS A 47 17.85 -0.83 -14.09
CA HIS A 47 17.93 0.26 -15.07
C HIS A 47 16.73 0.33 -16.03
N GLU A 48 15.72 -0.53 -15.79
CA GLU A 48 14.47 -0.59 -16.54
C GLU A 48 13.43 0.42 -16.03
N LYS A 49 12.60 0.93 -16.95
CA LYS A 49 11.55 1.93 -16.66
C LYS A 49 10.45 1.43 -15.71
N GLU A 50 10.39 0.13 -15.44
CA GLU A 50 9.40 -0.54 -14.58
C GLU A 50 9.99 -1.01 -13.25
N ASN A 51 10.76 -0.14 -12.59
CA ASN A 51 11.45 -0.50 -11.36
C ASN A 51 10.68 -0.18 -10.06
N LYS A 52 9.43 0.30 -10.17
CA LYS A 52 8.57 0.63 -9.03
C LYS A 52 7.79 -0.59 -8.57
N VAL A 53 8.10 -1.08 -7.37
CA VAL A 53 7.42 -2.21 -6.74
C VAL A 53 6.51 -1.68 -5.62
N VAL A 54 5.26 -2.16 -5.59
CA VAL A 54 4.29 -1.85 -4.53
C VAL A 54 3.89 -3.14 -3.85
N GLU A 55 4.22 -3.26 -2.57
CA GLU A 55 3.79 -4.35 -1.69
C GLU A 55 2.63 -3.85 -0.83
N VAL A 56 1.49 -4.55 -0.85
CA VAL A 56 0.31 -4.25 -0.04
C VAL A 56 0.05 -5.45 0.86
N ARG A 57 0.14 -5.26 2.18
CA ARG A 57 -0.27 -6.24 3.19
C ARG A 57 -1.55 -5.78 3.84
N LEU A 58 -2.47 -6.71 4.06
CA LEU A 58 -3.79 -6.46 4.63
C LEU A 58 -3.93 -7.32 5.88
N GLU A 59 -4.13 -6.70 7.03
CA GLU A 59 -4.42 -7.40 8.28
C GLU A 59 -5.92 -7.55 8.45
N VAL A 60 -6.40 -8.78 8.61
CA VAL A 60 -7.80 -9.11 8.89
C VAL A 60 -7.91 -9.93 10.19
N PRO A 61 -8.98 -9.78 11.00
CA PRO A 61 -9.12 -10.51 12.25
C PRO A 61 -9.37 -11.98 11.95
N GLY A 62 -8.50 -12.83 12.49
CA GLY A 62 -8.65 -14.28 12.43
C GLY A 62 -7.72 -15.01 11.44
N ASN A 63 -6.98 -14.31 10.56
CA ASN A 63 -5.87 -14.88 9.79
C ASN A 63 -5.02 -13.77 9.15
N ASP A 64 -3.69 -13.85 9.29
CA ASP A 64 -2.73 -13.09 8.47
C ASP A 64 -2.75 -13.70 7.05
N LEU A 65 -3.00 -12.90 6.01
CA LEU A 65 -2.99 -13.36 4.61
C LEU A 65 -2.07 -12.50 3.74
#